data_AF-A0A8J7U9G4-F1
#
_entry.id   AF-A0A8J7U9G4-F1
#
_cell.length_a   1.000
_cell.length_b   1.000
_cell.length_c   1.000
_cell.angle_alpha   90.00
_cell.angle_beta   90.00
_cell.angle_gamma   90.00
#
_symmetry.space_group_name_H-M   'P 1'
#
loop_
_entity.id
_entity.type
_entity.pdbx_description
1 polymer ?
#
loop_
_entity_poly.entity_id
_entity_poly.type
_entity_poly.pdbx_seq_one_letter_code
_entity_poly.pdbx_strand_id
1 'polypeptide(L)'
;MTILLGCSGWSYEEWVGPFYPGREKKFSYYSRIFKAVEIDSTFYKYPTSGMVLGLARSSPRDFVFTAKFPKLITHELELEPGGKLREGTERFLQLMRPLNTARKIGALLIQLPPSFKFKSFENLAAFLEGLPTDLRYAVEFRHPSWLREETWALLRKHGVAYTIVDEPLLPPDVHVTADFAYVRWHGRGSAPWFDYRYTDDQLEEWVPKLEEVRKKAKETYGMFNNHFRGYAPENCLRIMEMLGAATPQQVAVRKRITEYIDGAGKHGPKLSLPGSLGRDEKPGRVERLLEAVMDSARLRRAREIPAGQVVLEEASKEAVRGRVKDYGFAIYPVSREVVHDCGDWGKGLGQRRLCKHLGAALLAMPSEVAQEILESLEADRMAWTFRTVEGR
;
A
#
# COMPACT_ATOMS: atom_id res chain seq x y z
N MET A 1 -23.10 -14.33 12.78
CA MET A 1 -22.18 -13.19 12.59
C MET A 1 -20.99 -13.67 11.80
N THR A 2 -20.70 -12.99 10.69
CA THR A 2 -19.77 -13.45 9.64
C THR A 2 -18.51 -12.59 9.66
N ILE A 3 -17.33 -13.23 9.72
CA ILE A 3 -16.04 -12.55 9.56
C ILE A 3 -15.54 -12.87 8.15
N LEU A 4 -15.32 -11.83 7.34
CA LEU A 4 -14.79 -11.93 5.99
C LEU A 4 -13.40 -11.31 5.98
N LEU A 5 -12.39 -12.18 5.91
CA LEU A 5 -10.99 -11.79 5.87
C LEU A 5 -10.46 -11.84 4.45
N GLY A 6 -9.61 -10.88 4.13
CA GLY A 6 -8.97 -10.74 2.83
C GLY A 6 -7.70 -9.89 2.93
N CYS A 7 -7.25 -9.42 1.78
CA CYS A 7 -6.08 -8.57 1.63
C CYS A 7 -6.47 -7.22 1.03
N SER A 8 -5.64 -6.22 1.28
CA SER A 8 -5.61 -4.99 0.50
C SER A 8 -4.93 -5.25 -0.83
N GLY A 9 -5.72 -5.29 -1.90
CA GLY A 9 -5.29 -5.66 -3.24
C GLY A 9 -5.14 -7.17 -3.48
N TRP A 10 -5.04 -7.52 -4.76
CA TRP A 10 -4.83 -8.89 -5.22
C TRP A 10 -3.78 -8.98 -6.35
N SER A 11 -3.30 -7.88 -6.90
CA SER A 11 -2.48 -7.89 -8.12
C SER A 11 -1.02 -7.57 -7.84
N TYR A 12 -0.36 -8.40 -7.02
CA TYR A 12 1.06 -8.25 -6.67
C TYR A 12 1.93 -9.25 -7.44
N GLU A 13 3.10 -8.83 -7.92
CA GLU A 13 4.09 -9.73 -8.55
C GLU A 13 4.81 -10.58 -7.50
N GLU A 14 5.10 -10.02 -6.33
CA GLU A 14 5.74 -10.72 -5.21
C GLU A 14 4.92 -11.91 -4.68
N TRP A 15 3.63 -11.97 -5.03
CA TRP A 15 2.77 -13.09 -4.67
C TRP A 15 2.91 -14.25 -5.65
N VAL A 16 3.56 -14.08 -6.81
CA VAL A 16 3.81 -15.14 -7.80
C VAL A 16 4.94 -16.04 -7.33
N GLY A 17 4.65 -17.32 -7.15
CA GLY A 17 5.50 -18.26 -6.42
C GLY A 17 4.85 -18.65 -5.09
N PRO A 18 4.88 -17.79 -4.05
CA PRO A 18 4.34 -18.14 -2.74
C PRO A 18 2.82 -18.38 -2.80
N PHE A 19 2.06 -17.44 -3.36
CA PHE A 19 0.59 -17.50 -3.37
C PHE A 19 -0.01 -17.83 -4.74
N TYR A 20 0.43 -17.17 -5.80
CA TYR A 20 -0.03 -17.43 -7.16
C TYR A 20 0.85 -18.48 -7.83
N PRO A 21 0.26 -19.49 -8.49
CA PRO A 21 1.01 -20.46 -9.28
C PRO A 21 1.63 -19.85 -10.56
N GLY A 22 1.21 -18.65 -10.97
CA GLY A 22 1.70 -17.95 -12.15
C GLY A 22 1.19 -16.51 -12.23
N ARG A 23 1.60 -15.77 -13.27
CA ARG A 23 1.25 -14.36 -13.46
C ARG A 23 -0.17 -14.13 -13.98
N GLU A 24 -0.76 -15.14 -14.62
CA GLU A 24 -2.08 -15.04 -15.24
C GLU A 24 -3.21 -15.26 -14.24
N LYS A 25 -4.39 -14.70 -14.54
CA LYS A 25 -5.66 -14.97 -13.81
C LYS A 25 -5.60 -14.75 -12.29
N LYS A 26 -4.76 -13.82 -11.80
CA LYS A 26 -4.58 -13.54 -10.36
C LYS A 26 -5.90 -13.35 -9.60
N PHE A 27 -6.82 -12.55 -10.14
CA PHE A 27 -8.13 -12.33 -9.50
C PHE A 27 -8.97 -13.62 -9.41
N SER A 28 -8.99 -14.42 -10.47
CA SER A 28 -9.71 -15.70 -10.49
C SER A 28 -9.11 -16.71 -9.49
N TYR A 29 -7.78 -16.69 -9.30
CA TYR A 29 -7.15 -17.50 -8.25
C TYR A 29 -7.48 -16.96 -6.86
N TYR A 30 -7.30 -15.66 -6.65
CA TYR A 30 -7.57 -14.99 -5.37
C TYR A 30 -9.00 -15.25 -4.89
N SER A 31 -9.99 -15.08 -5.77
CA SER A 31 -11.41 -15.25 -5.44
C SER A 31 -11.84 -16.70 -5.17
N ARG A 32 -10.98 -17.69 -5.44
CA ARG A 32 -11.19 -19.08 -5.00
C ARG A 32 -10.70 -19.33 -3.58
N ILE A 33 -9.75 -18.52 -3.10
CA ILE A 33 -9.14 -18.68 -1.78
C ILE A 33 -9.77 -17.73 -0.76
N PHE A 34 -10.04 -16.48 -1.14
CA PHE A 34 -10.66 -15.48 -0.26
C PHE A 34 -12.04 -15.08 -0.76
N LYS A 35 -12.90 -14.68 0.18
CA LYS A 35 -14.24 -14.16 -0.12
C LYS A 35 -14.32 -12.63 -0.08
N ALA A 36 -13.24 -11.96 0.32
CA ALA A 36 -13.19 -10.52 0.38
C ALA A 36 -11.85 -9.95 -0.10
N VAL A 37 -11.90 -8.72 -0.61
CA VAL A 37 -10.71 -7.94 -0.98
C VAL A 37 -11.00 -6.46 -0.86
N GLU A 38 -9.98 -5.69 -0.49
CA GLU A 38 -10.03 -4.23 -0.54
C GLU A 38 -9.40 -3.73 -1.86
N ILE A 39 -10.17 -2.93 -2.61
CA ILE A 39 -9.71 -2.27 -3.83
C ILE A 39 -8.96 -1.00 -3.41
N ASP A 40 -7.63 -1.09 -3.44
CA ASP A 40 -6.74 0.03 -3.08
C ASP A 40 -6.36 0.91 -4.27
N SER A 41 -6.47 0.41 -5.50
CA SER A 41 -6.14 1.18 -6.69
C SER A 41 -7.02 2.44 -6.87
N THR A 42 -8.23 2.43 -6.29
CA THR A 42 -9.15 3.58 -6.31
C THR A 42 -8.63 4.78 -5.54
N PHE A 43 -7.70 4.57 -4.60
CA PHE A 43 -7.01 5.63 -3.88
C PHE A 43 -6.21 6.51 -4.84
N TYR A 44 -5.45 5.89 -5.74
CA TYR A 44 -4.54 6.61 -6.65
C TYR A 44 -5.27 7.20 -7.87
N LYS A 45 -6.34 6.55 -8.32
CA LYS A 45 -7.12 6.99 -9.48
C LYS A 45 -8.55 6.51 -9.37
N TYR A 46 -9.50 7.33 -9.80
CA TYR A 46 -10.89 6.87 -9.98
C TYR A 46 -10.94 5.57 -10.79
N PRO A 47 -11.77 4.59 -10.37
CA PRO A 47 -11.95 3.37 -11.13
C PRO A 47 -12.60 3.68 -12.48
N THR A 48 -12.32 2.87 -13.49
CA THR A 48 -13.07 2.94 -14.75
C THR A 48 -14.39 2.17 -14.60
N SER A 49 -15.44 2.62 -15.28
CA SER A 49 -16.73 1.91 -15.27
C SER A 49 -16.59 0.45 -15.74
N GLY A 50 -15.73 0.21 -16.73
CA GLY A 50 -15.42 -1.14 -17.22
C GLY A 50 -14.78 -2.04 -16.16
N MET A 51 -13.87 -1.51 -15.35
CA MET A 51 -13.26 -2.27 -14.25
C MET A 51 -14.32 -2.69 -13.21
N VAL A 52 -15.16 -1.75 -12.76
CA VAL A 52 -16.18 -2.02 -11.72
C VAL A 52 -17.23 -3.01 -12.24
N LEU A 53 -17.71 -2.82 -13.47
CA LEU A 53 -18.63 -3.76 -14.13
C LEU A 53 -18.00 -5.15 -14.32
N GLY A 54 -16.74 -5.20 -14.73
CA GLY A 54 -15.98 -6.44 -14.89
C GLY A 54 -15.86 -7.21 -13.57
N LEU A 55 -15.52 -6.52 -12.47
CA LEU A 55 -15.46 -7.12 -11.13
C LEU A 55 -16.83 -7.61 -10.68
N ALA A 56 -17.89 -6.82 -10.87
CA ALA A 56 -19.26 -7.21 -10.49
C ALA A 56 -19.70 -8.51 -11.20
N ARG A 57 -19.37 -8.65 -12.49
CA ARG A 57 -19.73 -9.81 -13.32
C ARG A 57 -18.85 -11.05 -13.09
N SER A 58 -17.55 -10.87 -12.93
CA SER A 58 -16.58 -11.98 -12.90
C SER A 58 -16.34 -12.57 -11.50
N SER A 59 -16.63 -11.82 -10.44
CA SER A 59 -16.47 -12.30 -9.06
C SER A 59 -17.59 -13.27 -8.66
N PRO A 60 -17.33 -14.23 -7.75
CA PRO A 60 -18.36 -15.09 -7.16
C PRO A 60 -19.53 -14.30 -6.56
N ARG A 61 -20.70 -14.95 -6.43
CA ARG A 61 -21.93 -14.29 -5.95
C ARG A 61 -21.80 -13.73 -4.53
N ASP A 62 -21.09 -14.45 -3.66
CA ASP A 62 -20.85 -14.12 -2.25
C ASP A 62 -19.52 -13.38 -2.01
N PHE A 63 -18.85 -12.93 -3.09
CA PHE A 63 -17.60 -12.21 -2.98
C PHE A 63 -17.84 -10.73 -2.67
N VAL A 64 -17.15 -10.23 -1.65
CA VAL A 64 -17.30 -8.86 -1.14
C VAL A 64 -16.08 -8.02 -1.47
N PHE A 65 -16.33 -6.82 -1.97
CA PHE A 65 -15.33 -5.78 -2.15
C PHE A 65 -15.49 -4.72 -1.09
N THR A 66 -14.38 -4.27 -0.53
CA THR A 66 -14.27 -2.95 0.05
C THR A 66 -13.45 -2.07 -0.89
N ALA A 67 -13.52 -0.75 -0.78
CA ALA A 67 -12.75 0.11 -1.69
C ALA A 67 -12.36 1.42 -1.01
N LYS A 68 -11.12 1.87 -1.24
CA LYS A 68 -10.65 3.16 -0.74
C LYS A 68 -11.28 4.32 -1.49
N PHE A 69 -11.65 5.36 -0.76
CA PHE A 69 -11.92 6.66 -1.35
C PHE A 69 -10.66 7.19 -2.08
N PRO A 70 -10.83 7.89 -3.20
CA PRO A 70 -9.75 8.60 -3.88
C PRO A 70 -8.95 9.52 -2.96
N LYS A 71 -7.63 9.53 -3.13
CA LYS A 71 -6.67 10.42 -2.43
C LYS A 71 -7.07 11.88 -2.55
N LEU A 72 -7.60 12.29 -3.70
CA LEU A 72 -8.16 13.62 -3.92
C LEU A 72 -9.15 14.02 -2.81
N ILE A 73 -10.04 13.11 -2.41
CA ILE A 73 -11.10 13.40 -1.43
C ILE A 73 -10.53 13.44 -0.02
N THR A 74 -9.75 12.44 0.37
CA THR A 74 -9.33 12.28 1.78
C THR A 74 -8.04 13.00 2.15
N HIS A 75 -7.10 13.20 1.21
CA HIS A 75 -5.78 13.76 1.48
C HIS A 75 -5.56 15.14 0.85
N GLU A 76 -6.05 15.37 -0.37
CA GLU A 76 -5.81 16.65 -1.06
C GLU A 76 -6.85 17.70 -0.68
N LEU A 77 -8.13 17.30 -0.65
CA LEU A 77 -9.22 18.17 -0.19
C LEU A 77 -9.44 18.10 1.32
N GLU A 78 -8.85 17.11 2.02
CA GLU A 78 -8.99 16.92 3.47
C GLU A 78 -10.44 17.09 3.97
N LEU A 79 -11.41 16.54 3.21
CA LEU A 79 -12.85 16.66 3.47
C LEU A 79 -13.38 18.11 3.65
N GLU A 80 -12.67 19.12 3.15
CA GLU A 80 -13.09 20.51 3.23
C GLU A 80 -14.40 20.73 2.44
N PRO A 81 -15.48 21.19 3.09
CA PRO A 81 -16.77 21.38 2.43
C PRO A 81 -16.68 22.31 1.23
N GLY A 82 -17.15 21.83 0.06
CA GLY A 82 -17.14 22.63 -1.15
C GLY A 82 -17.56 21.85 -2.39
N GLY A 83 -17.73 22.56 -3.52
CA GLY A 83 -18.17 21.97 -4.79
C GLY A 83 -17.26 20.84 -5.27
N LYS A 84 -15.94 21.01 -5.17
CA LYS A 84 -14.95 19.99 -5.58
C LYS A 84 -15.07 18.69 -4.77
N LEU A 85 -15.27 18.79 -3.46
CA LEU A 85 -15.46 17.63 -2.58
C LEU A 85 -16.73 16.87 -2.96
N ARG A 86 -17.84 17.60 -3.16
CA ARG A 86 -19.12 17.03 -3.56
C ARG A 86 -19.02 16.32 -4.92
N GLU A 87 -18.52 17.01 -5.94
CA GLU A 87 -18.38 16.46 -7.29
C GLU A 87 -17.47 15.22 -7.33
N GLY A 88 -16.33 15.27 -6.63
CA GLY A 88 -15.41 14.13 -6.54
C GLY A 88 -16.04 12.92 -5.85
N THR A 89 -16.76 13.18 -4.74
CA THR A 89 -17.46 12.15 -3.98
C THR A 89 -18.58 11.51 -4.80
N GLU A 90 -19.46 12.32 -5.38
CA GLU A 90 -20.54 11.84 -6.24
C GLU A 90 -20.02 11.01 -7.40
N ARG A 91 -18.94 11.47 -8.07
CA ARG A 91 -18.29 10.72 -9.14
C ARG A 91 -17.80 9.35 -8.67
N PHE A 92 -17.11 9.28 -7.53
CA PHE A 92 -16.63 8.01 -7.00
C PHE A 92 -17.78 7.06 -6.69
N LEU A 93 -18.79 7.55 -5.95
CA LEU A 93 -19.94 6.74 -5.55
C LEU A 93 -20.72 6.23 -6.76
N GLN A 94 -20.91 7.06 -7.79
CA GLN A 94 -21.54 6.66 -9.05
C GLN A 94 -20.76 5.55 -9.77
N LEU A 95 -19.43 5.65 -9.83
CA LEU A 95 -18.60 4.60 -10.43
C LEU A 95 -18.69 3.28 -9.67
N MET A 96 -18.89 3.32 -8.35
CA MET A 96 -19.02 2.12 -7.51
C MET A 96 -20.42 1.49 -7.52
N ARG A 97 -21.45 2.19 -8.04
CA ARG A 97 -22.84 1.70 -8.10
C ARG A 97 -23.01 0.29 -8.64
N PRO A 98 -22.31 -0.17 -9.70
CA PRO A 98 -22.49 -1.54 -10.20
C PRO A 98 -22.16 -2.63 -9.17
N LEU A 99 -21.14 -2.41 -8.32
CA LEU A 99 -20.85 -3.33 -7.22
C LEU A 99 -21.91 -3.23 -6.11
N ASN A 100 -22.45 -2.03 -5.85
CA ASN A 100 -23.52 -1.86 -4.87
C ASN A 100 -24.80 -2.58 -5.29
N THR A 101 -25.24 -2.37 -6.55
CA THR A 101 -26.43 -3.03 -7.12
C THR A 101 -26.29 -4.55 -7.11
N ALA A 102 -25.07 -5.05 -7.35
CA ALA A 102 -24.77 -6.49 -7.24
C ALA A 102 -24.70 -7.01 -5.78
N ARG A 103 -24.88 -6.14 -4.78
CA ARG A 103 -24.74 -6.41 -3.34
C ARG A 103 -23.36 -6.95 -2.96
N LYS A 104 -22.31 -6.40 -3.59
CA LYS A 104 -20.92 -6.82 -3.40
C LYS A 104 -20.05 -5.76 -2.72
N ILE A 105 -20.63 -4.67 -2.21
CA ILE A 105 -19.88 -3.69 -1.40
C ILE A 105 -20.05 -4.01 0.08
N GLY A 106 -18.94 -4.28 0.76
CA GLY A 106 -18.89 -4.43 2.20
C GLY A 106 -18.82 -3.08 2.91
N ALA A 107 -17.85 -2.26 2.50
CA ALA A 107 -17.74 -0.85 2.91
C ALA A 107 -16.82 -0.06 1.98
N LEU A 108 -17.02 1.26 1.92
CA LEU A 108 -16.12 2.21 1.30
C LEU A 108 -15.25 2.87 2.38
N LEU A 109 -13.93 2.74 2.25
CA LEU A 109 -12.95 3.16 3.24
C LEU A 109 -12.53 4.62 3.03
N ILE A 110 -12.79 5.45 4.03
CA ILE A 110 -12.38 6.85 4.15
C ILE A 110 -11.12 6.88 5.02
N GLN A 111 -9.98 6.60 4.41
CA GLN A 111 -8.68 6.64 5.08
C GLN A 111 -8.13 8.07 5.09
N LEU A 112 -7.95 8.63 6.28
CA LEU A 112 -7.51 10.01 6.49
C LEU A 112 -5.99 10.07 6.74
N PRO A 113 -5.30 11.12 6.27
CA PRO A 113 -3.86 11.26 6.51
C PRO A 113 -3.54 11.62 7.97
N PRO A 114 -2.28 11.41 8.43
CA PRO A 114 -1.83 11.89 9.74
C PRO A 114 -1.96 13.42 9.95
N SER A 115 -1.98 14.20 8.86
CA SER A 115 -2.21 15.67 8.90
C SER A 115 -3.63 16.04 9.32
N PHE A 116 -4.60 15.15 9.08
CA PHE A 116 -6.00 15.35 9.40
C PHE A 116 -6.23 15.07 10.89
N LYS A 117 -6.21 16.12 11.71
CA LYS A 117 -6.34 16.05 13.17
C LYS A 117 -7.77 16.40 13.61
N PHE A 118 -8.13 16.02 14.83
CA PHE A 118 -9.44 16.29 15.45
C PHE A 118 -9.96 17.74 15.34
N LYS A 119 -9.09 18.75 15.15
CA LYS A 119 -9.52 20.13 14.85
C LYS A 119 -10.43 20.23 13.61
N SER A 120 -10.36 19.25 12.71
CA SER A 120 -11.18 19.13 11.51
C SER A 120 -12.47 18.32 11.73
N PHE A 121 -12.94 18.20 12.98
CA PHE A 121 -14.16 17.50 13.36
C PHE A 121 -15.37 17.92 12.52
N GLU A 122 -15.58 19.22 12.35
CA GLU A 122 -16.71 19.76 11.59
C GLU A 122 -16.67 19.37 10.10
N ASN A 123 -15.47 19.27 9.50
CA ASN A 123 -15.31 18.81 8.12
C ASN A 123 -15.76 17.35 7.98
N LEU A 124 -15.34 16.49 8.92
CA LEU A 124 -15.76 15.09 8.92
C LEU A 124 -17.27 14.97 9.15
N ALA A 125 -17.83 15.69 10.12
CA ALA A 125 -19.25 15.66 10.41
C ALA A 125 -20.10 16.09 9.20
N ALA A 126 -19.75 17.21 8.56
CA ALA A 126 -20.42 17.69 7.36
C ALA A 126 -20.29 16.71 6.18
N PHE A 127 -19.11 16.09 6.03
CA PHE A 127 -18.89 15.08 5.00
C PHE A 127 -19.80 13.85 5.21
N LEU A 128 -19.84 13.31 6.43
CA LEU A 128 -20.65 12.12 6.74
C LEU A 128 -22.16 12.39 6.63
N GLU A 129 -22.63 13.58 6.98
CA GLU A 129 -24.03 14.00 6.79
C GLU A 129 -24.43 14.05 5.31
N GLY A 130 -23.48 14.35 4.41
CA GLY A 130 -23.72 14.40 2.96
C GLY A 130 -23.63 13.05 2.23
N LEU A 131 -23.26 11.95 2.91
CA LEU A 131 -23.12 10.64 2.27
C LEU A 131 -24.47 9.92 2.11
N PRO A 132 -24.69 9.19 1.01
CA PRO A 132 -25.91 8.41 0.83
C PRO A 132 -25.94 7.20 1.78
N THR A 133 -27.11 6.92 2.36
CA THR A 133 -27.28 5.88 3.38
C THR A 133 -27.42 4.46 2.83
N ASP A 134 -27.45 4.29 1.51
CA ASP A 134 -27.58 2.99 0.85
C ASP A 134 -26.23 2.27 0.63
N LEU A 135 -25.15 2.85 1.15
CA LEU A 135 -23.79 2.34 1.16
C LEU A 135 -23.27 2.32 2.59
N ARG A 136 -22.32 1.41 2.85
CA ARG A 136 -21.59 1.33 4.12
C ARG A 136 -20.25 2.05 4.01
N TYR A 137 -19.86 2.73 5.08
CA TYR A 137 -18.62 3.49 5.15
C TYR A 137 -17.81 3.13 6.38
N ALA A 138 -16.49 3.07 6.23
CA ALA A 138 -15.56 2.94 7.34
C ALA A 138 -14.58 4.11 7.32
N VAL A 139 -14.29 4.70 8.48
CA VAL A 139 -13.30 5.79 8.61
C VAL A 139 -12.06 5.25 9.30
N GLU A 140 -10.89 5.49 8.71
CA GLU A 140 -9.60 5.15 9.29
C GLU A 140 -8.84 6.42 9.63
N PHE A 141 -8.54 6.59 10.91
CA PHE A 141 -7.74 7.69 11.41
C PHE A 141 -6.26 7.27 11.50
N ARG A 142 -5.36 8.23 11.32
CA ARG A 142 -3.90 8.06 11.44
C ARG A 142 -3.27 8.98 12.47
N HIS A 143 -4.08 9.65 13.28
CA HIS A 143 -3.62 10.62 14.27
C HIS A 143 -4.34 10.39 15.62
N PRO A 144 -3.61 10.32 16.76
CA PRO A 144 -4.17 9.91 18.03
C PRO A 144 -5.22 10.87 18.60
N SER A 145 -5.26 12.12 18.14
CA SER A 145 -6.29 13.08 18.58
C SER A 145 -7.73 12.67 18.26
N TRP A 146 -7.93 11.69 17.38
CA TRP A 146 -9.25 11.13 17.06
C TRP A 146 -9.69 9.98 17.99
N LEU A 147 -8.81 9.41 18.80
CA LEU A 147 -9.15 8.29 19.69
C LEU A 147 -9.86 8.80 20.95
N ARG A 148 -11.14 9.15 20.79
CA ARG A 148 -11.97 9.77 21.82
C ARG A 148 -13.46 9.60 21.56
N GLU A 149 -14.26 9.76 22.62
CA GLU A 149 -15.69 9.45 22.61
C GLU A 149 -16.50 10.31 21.63
N GLU A 150 -16.12 11.57 21.43
CA GLU A 150 -16.79 12.46 20.47
C GLU A 150 -16.68 11.93 19.03
N THR A 151 -15.55 11.31 18.68
CA THR A 151 -15.37 10.62 17.40
C THR A 151 -16.30 9.41 17.30
N TRP A 152 -16.33 8.57 18.33
CA TRP A 152 -17.17 7.37 18.33
C TRP A 152 -18.66 7.69 18.28
N ALA A 153 -19.08 8.75 18.98
CA ALA A 153 -20.44 9.26 18.95
C ALA A 153 -20.84 9.75 17.55
N LEU A 154 -19.95 10.51 16.88
CA LEU A 154 -20.17 10.95 15.50
C LEU A 154 -20.33 9.74 14.56
N LEU A 155 -19.41 8.78 14.62
CA LEU A 155 -19.47 7.60 13.76
C LEU A 155 -20.73 6.76 14.00
N ARG A 156 -21.14 6.58 15.27
CA ARG A 156 -22.41 5.90 15.62
C ARG A 156 -23.64 6.62 15.11
N LYS A 157 -23.68 7.95 15.22
CA LYS A 157 -24.80 8.77 14.70
C LYS A 157 -25.04 8.49 13.21
N HIS A 158 -23.97 8.32 12.43
CA HIS A 158 -24.05 8.11 10.99
C HIS A 158 -24.00 6.63 10.56
N GLY A 159 -23.92 5.68 11.50
CA GLY A 159 -23.79 4.25 11.18
C GLY A 159 -22.49 3.90 10.43
N VAL A 160 -21.43 4.67 10.67
CA VAL A 160 -20.12 4.54 10.02
C VAL A 160 -19.18 3.73 10.93
N ALA A 161 -18.48 2.75 10.37
CA ALA A 161 -17.55 1.94 11.14
C ALA A 161 -16.24 2.68 11.41
N TYR A 162 -15.77 2.65 12.65
CA TYR A 162 -14.38 2.91 12.96
C TYR A 162 -13.54 1.76 12.40
N THR A 163 -12.47 2.12 11.68
CA THR A 163 -11.48 1.14 11.22
C THR A 163 -10.50 0.87 12.35
N ILE A 164 -10.59 -0.33 12.92
CA ILE A 164 -9.66 -0.82 13.93
C ILE A 164 -8.35 -1.19 13.21
N VAL A 165 -7.23 -0.62 13.63
CA VAL A 165 -5.94 -0.75 12.93
C VAL A 165 -4.91 -1.49 13.78
N ASP A 166 -4.11 -2.37 13.16
CA ASP A 166 -2.79 -2.74 13.69
C ASP A 166 -1.73 -1.99 12.88
N GLU A 167 -1.14 -0.95 13.47
CA GLU A 167 -0.13 -0.13 12.79
C GLU A 167 0.88 0.50 13.76
N PRO A 168 1.99 1.07 13.27
CA PRO A 168 3.01 1.70 14.12
C PRO A 168 2.58 2.99 14.84
N LEU A 169 1.58 3.74 14.34
CA LEU A 169 1.21 5.05 14.89
C LEU A 169 0.17 4.98 15.99
N LEU A 170 -0.75 4.03 15.89
CA LEU A 170 -1.95 3.97 16.71
C LEU A 170 -2.07 2.59 17.35
N PRO A 171 -2.53 2.51 18.61
CA PRO A 171 -2.81 1.24 19.24
C PRO A 171 -4.00 0.55 18.54
N PRO A 172 -4.08 -0.79 18.60
CA PRO A 172 -5.21 -1.56 18.10
C PRO A 172 -6.42 -1.47 19.06
N ASP A 173 -6.94 -0.26 19.23
CA ASP A 173 -8.07 0.04 20.11
C ASP A 173 -9.39 -0.43 19.47
N VAL A 174 -10.23 -1.14 20.22
CA VAL A 174 -11.39 -1.85 19.68
C VAL A 174 -12.67 -1.09 20.01
N HIS A 175 -13.23 -0.42 19.01
CA HIS A 175 -14.56 0.23 19.10
C HIS A 175 -15.45 -0.20 17.95
N VAL A 176 -16.69 -0.58 18.26
CA VAL A 176 -17.70 -0.92 17.25
C VAL A 176 -18.71 0.23 17.18
N THR A 177 -18.68 0.97 16.09
CA THR A 177 -19.49 2.19 15.90
C THR A 177 -20.59 2.05 14.84
N ALA A 178 -20.74 0.88 14.23
CA ALA A 178 -21.79 0.58 13.26
C ALA A 178 -22.33 -0.84 13.50
N ASP A 179 -23.35 -1.24 12.73
CA ASP A 179 -23.84 -2.62 12.78
C ASP A 179 -22.89 -3.64 12.11
N PHE A 180 -21.77 -3.16 11.59
CA PHE A 180 -20.63 -3.93 11.08
C PHE A 180 -19.32 -3.37 11.66
N ALA A 181 -18.23 -4.13 11.52
CA ALA A 181 -16.89 -3.71 11.91
C ALA A 181 -15.90 -3.81 10.75
N TYR A 182 -14.86 -2.99 10.80
CA TYR A 182 -13.80 -2.95 9.81
C TYR A 182 -12.44 -3.00 10.51
N VAL A 183 -11.57 -3.92 10.09
CA VAL A 183 -10.24 -4.14 10.69
C VAL A 183 -9.18 -4.10 9.59
N ARG A 184 -8.05 -3.43 9.85
CA ARG A 184 -6.90 -3.40 8.91
C ARG A 184 -5.59 -3.68 9.62
N TRP A 185 -4.83 -4.63 9.09
CA TRP A 185 -3.51 -5.01 9.60
C TRP A 185 -2.43 -4.46 8.68
N HIS A 186 -1.69 -3.45 9.14
CA HIS A 186 -0.60 -2.82 8.38
C HIS A 186 0.76 -3.46 8.67
N GLY A 187 0.96 -3.91 9.91
CA GLY A 187 2.24 -4.37 10.42
C GLY A 187 2.70 -3.44 11.55
N ARG A 188 3.67 -3.89 12.35
CA ARG A 188 4.21 -3.13 13.48
C ARG A 188 5.62 -2.59 13.22
N GLY A 189 6.12 -2.73 11.99
CA GLY A 189 7.46 -2.33 11.59
C GLY A 189 7.61 -0.83 11.33
N SER A 190 8.83 -0.31 11.41
CA SER A 190 9.13 1.12 11.22
C SER A 190 9.41 1.50 9.75
N ALA A 191 9.97 0.60 8.94
CA ALA A 191 10.11 0.74 7.48
C ALA A 191 10.64 -0.56 6.82
N PRO A 192 10.11 -0.98 5.65
CA PRO A 192 8.89 -0.49 5.00
C PRO A 192 7.65 -0.76 5.86
N TRP A 193 6.71 0.19 5.92
CA TRP A 193 5.50 0.16 6.76
C TRP A 193 4.60 -1.07 6.57
N PHE A 194 4.74 -1.74 5.41
CA PHE A 194 3.94 -2.91 5.01
C PHE A 194 4.78 -4.18 4.83
N ASP A 195 6.10 -4.09 4.99
CA ASP A 195 7.00 -5.25 4.92
C ASP A 195 7.12 -5.86 6.31
N TYR A 196 6.06 -6.57 6.68
CA TYR A 196 5.92 -7.10 8.02
C TYR A 196 5.23 -8.45 7.97
N ARG A 197 5.90 -9.50 8.44
CA ARG A 197 5.30 -10.82 8.62
C ARG A 197 4.91 -10.97 10.08
N TYR A 198 3.61 -11.02 10.37
CA TYR A 198 3.16 -11.25 11.74
C TYR A 198 3.61 -12.63 12.23
N THR A 199 4.05 -12.70 13.48
CA THR A 199 4.28 -13.97 14.17
C THR A 199 2.95 -14.57 14.63
N ASP A 200 2.93 -15.86 14.94
CA ASP A 200 1.75 -16.52 15.49
C ASP A 200 1.28 -15.83 16.78
N ASP A 201 2.19 -15.55 17.72
CA ASP A 201 1.87 -14.82 18.96
C ASP A 201 1.14 -13.50 18.69
N GLN A 202 1.60 -12.73 17.70
CA GLN A 202 0.99 -11.45 17.36
C GLN A 202 -0.39 -11.59 16.70
N LEU A 203 -0.62 -12.66 15.93
CA LEU A 203 -1.94 -12.98 15.38
C LEU A 203 -2.88 -13.53 16.46
N GLU A 204 -2.35 -14.28 17.43
CA GLU A 204 -3.11 -14.80 18.57
C GLU A 204 -3.67 -13.67 19.44
N GLU A 205 -2.94 -12.55 19.60
CA GLU A 205 -3.45 -11.32 20.24
C GLU A 205 -4.75 -10.78 19.59
N TRP A 206 -4.99 -11.07 18.31
CA TRP A 206 -6.18 -10.62 17.58
C TRP A 206 -7.37 -11.55 17.69
N VAL A 207 -7.17 -12.83 18.01
CA VAL A 207 -8.26 -13.80 18.18
C VAL A 207 -9.31 -13.32 19.20
N PRO A 208 -8.96 -12.93 20.43
CA PRO A 208 -9.95 -12.44 21.40
C PRO A 208 -10.59 -11.12 20.97
N LYS A 209 -9.84 -10.22 20.32
CA LYS A 209 -10.37 -8.95 19.79
C LYS A 209 -11.42 -9.17 18.70
N LEU A 210 -11.15 -10.08 17.76
CA LEU A 210 -12.09 -10.43 16.70
C LEU A 210 -13.34 -11.12 17.24
N GLU A 211 -13.21 -11.96 18.27
CA GLU A 211 -14.37 -12.54 18.95
C GLU A 211 -15.17 -11.50 19.75
N GLU A 212 -14.52 -10.50 20.35
CA GLU A 212 -15.21 -9.36 20.96
C GLU A 212 -16.01 -8.55 19.90
N VAL A 213 -15.35 -8.20 18.79
CA VAL A 213 -15.98 -7.49 17.67
C VAL A 213 -17.15 -8.28 17.12
N ARG A 214 -16.99 -9.60 16.96
CA ARG A 214 -18.03 -10.50 16.46
C ARG A 214 -19.29 -10.47 17.32
N LYS A 215 -19.18 -10.28 18.63
CA LYS A 215 -20.34 -10.18 19.53
C LYS A 215 -21.12 -8.87 19.37
N LYS A 216 -20.46 -7.82 18.87
CA LYS A 216 -21.00 -6.44 18.79
C LYS A 216 -21.42 -6.05 17.36
N ALA A 217 -20.93 -6.73 16.33
CA ALA A 217 -21.18 -6.42 14.93
C ALA A 217 -21.80 -7.61 14.18
N LYS A 218 -22.77 -7.35 13.29
CA LYS A 218 -23.42 -8.40 12.46
C LYS A 218 -22.42 -9.03 11.48
N GLU A 219 -21.55 -8.20 10.92
CA GLU A 219 -20.53 -8.54 9.93
C GLU A 219 -19.20 -7.86 10.28
N THR A 220 -18.09 -8.51 9.97
CA THR A 220 -16.75 -7.94 10.15
C THR A 220 -15.95 -8.13 8.87
N TYR A 221 -15.39 -7.04 8.36
CA TYR A 221 -14.48 -7.04 7.22
C TYR A 221 -13.05 -6.80 7.72
N GLY A 222 -12.14 -7.75 7.46
CA GLY A 222 -10.75 -7.63 7.89
C GLY A 222 -9.80 -7.69 6.69
N MET A 223 -8.90 -6.72 6.57
CA MET A 223 -8.00 -6.58 5.42
C MET A 223 -6.53 -6.54 5.85
N PHE A 224 -5.75 -7.53 5.43
CA PHE A 224 -4.30 -7.53 5.59
C PHE A 224 -3.64 -6.67 4.51
N ASN A 225 -2.91 -5.64 4.92
CA ASN A 225 -2.24 -4.69 4.04
C ASN A 225 -0.70 -4.79 4.09
N ASN A 226 -0.16 -5.77 4.81
CA ASN A 226 1.26 -6.09 4.88
C ASN A 226 1.70 -6.92 3.64
N HIS A 227 1.57 -6.34 2.46
CA HIS A 227 1.52 -7.09 1.19
C HIS A 227 2.85 -7.65 0.67
N PHE A 228 4.00 -7.28 1.24
CA PHE A 228 5.30 -7.71 0.71
C PHE A 228 5.48 -9.24 0.79
N ARG A 229 6.20 -9.82 -0.17
CA ARG A 229 6.67 -11.24 -0.16
C ARG A 229 5.60 -12.31 0.08
N GLY A 230 4.32 -11.98 -0.05
CA GLY A 230 3.21 -12.89 0.25
C GLY A 230 2.81 -12.98 1.73
N TYR A 231 3.26 -12.04 2.59
CA TYR A 231 2.92 -12.04 4.02
C TYR A 231 1.43 -11.80 4.28
N ALA A 232 0.79 -10.86 3.58
CA ALA A 232 -0.64 -10.62 3.72
C ALA A 232 -1.51 -11.88 3.52
N PRO A 233 -1.42 -12.63 2.39
CA PRO A 233 -2.21 -13.85 2.23
C PRO A 233 -1.81 -14.94 3.23
N GLU A 234 -0.54 -15.06 3.62
CA GLU A 234 -0.12 -16.00 4.65
C GLU A 234 -0.76 -15.70 6.01
N ASN A 235 -0.61 -14.47 6.50
CA ASN A 235 -1.11 -14.04 7.80
C ASN A 235 -2.64 -14.06 7.84
N CYS A 236 -3.30 -13.67 6.74
CA CYS A 236 -4.76 -13.76 6.61
C CYS A 236 -5.25 -15.20 6.73
N LEU A 237 -4.62 -16.15 6.03
CA LEU A 237 -4.98 -17.56 6.16
C LEU A 237 -4.66 -18.11 7.55
N ARG A 238 -3.55 -17.67 8.16
CA ARG A 238 -3.15 -18.13 9.50
C ARG A 238 -4.14 -17.71 10.57
N ILE A 239 -4.63 -16.47 10.57
CA ILE A 239 -5.66 -16.04 11.52
C ILE A 239 -7.00 -16.72 11.25
N MET A 240 -7.35 -17.03 9.99
CA MET A 240 -8.52 -17.86 9.67
C MET A 240 -8.41 -19.27 10.26
N GLU A 241 -7.21 -19.86 10.28
CA GLU A 241 -6.95 -21.14 10.96
C GLU A 241 -7.16 -21.03 12.48
N MET A 242 -6.60 -19.99 13.11
CA MET A 242 -6.75 -19.75 14.55
C MET A 242 -8.22 -19.56 14.97
N LEU A 243 -9.04 -18.96 14.10
CA LEU A 243 -10.47 -18.79 14.30
C LEU A 243 -11.31 -20.04 13.96
N GLY A 244 -10.69 -21.13 13.49
CA GLY A 244 -11.40 -22.33 13.04
C GLY A 244 -12.25 -22.12 11.78
N ALA A 245 -11.98 -21.05 11.02
CA ALA A 245 -12.76 -20.66 9.83
C ALA A 245 -12.09 -21.05 8.51
N ALA A 246 -10.84 -21.52 8.54
CA ALA A 246 -10.10 -21.94 7.36
C ALA A 246 -10.56 -23.31 6.83
N THR A 247 -10.73 -23.41 5.52
CA THR A 247 -10.96 -24.66 4.79
C THR A 247 -9.66 -25.47 4.62
N PRO A 248 -9.72 -26.78 4.36
CA PRO A 248 -8.53 -27.59 4.08
C PRO A 248 -7.67 -27.04 2.91
N GLN A 249 -8.32 -26.47 1.89
CA GLN A 249 -7.63 -25.84 0.77
C GLN A 249 -6.85 -24.59 1.22
N GLN A 250 -7.47 -23.73 2.03
CA GLN A 250 -6.84 -22.53 2.58
C GLN A 250 -5.63 -22.88 3.45
N VAL A 251 -5.76 -23.91 4.31
CA VAL A 251 -4.65 -24.43 5.12
C VAL A 251 -3.50 -24.88 4.23
N ALA A 252 -3.77 -25.68 3.19
CA ALA A 252 -2.75 -26.17 2.27
C ALA A 252 -2.03 -25.03 1.52
N VAL A 253 -2.78 -24.01 1.07
CA VAL A 253 -2.21 -22.82 0.44
C VAL A 253 -1.33 -22.06 1.42
N ARG A 254 -1.75 -21.86 2.67
CA ARG A 254 -0.91 -21.22 3.70
C ARG A 254 0.38 -21.99 3.94
N LYS A 255 0.32 -23.32 4.11
CA LYS A 255 1.53 -24.15 4.29
C LYS A 255 2.53 -23.93 3.16
N ARG A 256 2.05 -23.95 1.91
CA ARG A 256 2.87 -23.71 0.71
C ARG A 256 3.50 -22.31 0.72
N ILE A 257 2.75 -21.28 1.11
CA ILE A 257 3.30 -19.92 1.23
C ILE A 257 4.42 -19.90 2.28
N THR A 258 4.18 -20.46 3.46
CA THR A 258 5.17 -20.53 4.55
C THR A 258 6.42 -21.29 4.13
N GLU A 259 6.28 -22.47 3.51
CA GLU A 259 7.40 -23.25 3.00
C GLU A 259 8.21 -22.49 1.95
N TYR A 260 7.54 -21.72 1.09
CA TYR A 260 8.21 -20.87 0.10
C TYR A 260 9.02 -19.75 0.78
N ILE A 261 8.40 -19.04 1.73
CA ILE A 261 9.04 -17.92 2.46
C ILE A 261 10.21 -18.42 3.31
N ASP A 262 10.02 -19.50 4.07
CA ASP A 262 11.04 -20.05 4.97
C ASP A 262 12.14 -20.79 4.19
N GLY A 263 11.77 -21.47 3.10
CA GLY A 263 12.68 -22.14 2.20
C GLY A 263 13.61 -21.18 1.46
N ALA A 264 13.12 -19.99 1.10
CA ALA A 264 13.94 -18.88 0.61
C ALA A 264 14.99 -18.41 1.62
N GLY A 265 14.86 -18.76 2.91
CA GLY A 265 15.87 -18.51 3.95
C GLY A 265 16.95 -19.58 4.08
N LYS A 266 16.68 -20.86 3.75
CA LYS A 266 17.67 -21.96 3.81
C LYS A 266 18.55 -22.04 2.57
N HIS A 267 18.04 -21.56 1.45
CA HIS A 267 18.81 -21.17 0.28
C HIS A 267 18.43 -19.72 0.04
N GLY A 268 19.11 -18.79 0.74
CA GLY A 268 19.02 -17.35 0.44
C GLY A 268 18.93 -17.19 -1.08
N PRO A 269 17.93 -16.46 -1.60
CA PRO A 269 17.31 -16.76 -2.88
C PRO A 269 18.34 -17.21 -3.91
N LYS A 270 18.40 -18.52 -4.20
CA LYS A 270 19.01 -18.97 -5.45
C LYS A 270 18.11 -18.39 -6.52
N LEU A 271 18.51 -17.24 -7.06
CA LEU A 271 18.01 -16.75 -8.32
C LEU A 271 18.41 -17.80 -9.36
N SER A 272 17.58 -18.83 -9.53
CA SER A 272 17.66 -19.68 -10.69
C SER A 272 17.19 -18.82 -11.86
N LEU A 273 18.16 -18.18 -12.51
CA LEU A 273 18.05 -17.75 -13.90
C LEU A 273 17.46 -18.93 -14.69
N PRO A 274 16.34 -18.75 -15.41
CA PRO A 274 15.99 -19.70 -16.45
C PRO A 274 17.12 -19.70 -17.48
N GLY A 275 17.87 -20.79 -17.50
CA GLY A 275 18.83 -21.06 -18.57
C GLY A 275 18.09 -21.09 -19.90
N SER A 276 18.59 -20.25 -20.81
CA SER A 276 18.24 -20.11 -22.22
C SER A 276 16.77 -19.85 -22.54
N LEU A 277 16.44 -18.58 -22.83
CA LEU A 277 16.01 -18.13 -24.16
C LEU A 277 15.73 -16.62 -24.12
N GLY A 278 16.41 -15.89 -24.99
CA GLY A 278 16.03 -14.53 -25.39
C GLY A 278 16.61 -13.41 -24.54
N ARG A 279 17.59 -12.71 -25.10
CA ARG A 279 17.80 -11.29 -24.79
C ARG A 279 16.46 -10.58 -24.99
N ASP A 280 15.88 -10.03 -23.93
CA ASP A 280 14.81 -9.02 -24.02
C ASP A 280 14.73 -8.23 -22.69
N GLU A 281 15.86 -7.67 -22.24
CA GLU A 281 15.80 -6.47 -21.42
C GLU A 281 15.24 -5.36 -22.31
N LYS A 282 14.01 -4.90 -22.04
CA LYS A 282 13.50 -3.69 -22.70
C LYS A 282 14.36 -2.50 -22.24
N PRO A 283 15.13 -1.85 -23.14
CA PRO A 283 15.84 -0.63 -22.79
C PRO A 283 14.82 0.40 -22.28
N GLY A 284 15.09 1.03 -21.13
CA GLY A 284 14.33 2.21 -20.69
C GLY A 284 13.37 2.06 -19.49
N ARG A 285 13.41 0.98 -18.69
CA ARG A 285 12.63 0.97 -17.41
C ARG A 285 13.21 1.94 -16.37
N VAL A 286 14.51 1.89 -16.12
CA VAL A 286 15.22 2.86 -15.25
C VAL A 286 14.96 4.29 -15.74
N GLU A 287 14.99 4.50 -17.06
CA GLU A 287 14.73 5.81 -17.65
C GLU A 287 13.30 6.32 -17.40
N ARG A 288 12.29 5.45 -17.56
CA ARG A 288 10.89 5.82 -17.26
C ARG A 288 10.69 6.16 -15.78
N LEU A 289 11.32 5.40 -14.87
CA LEU A 289 11.25 5.70 -13.45
C LEU A 289 11.98 7.02 -13.12
N LEU A 290 13.10 7.29 -13.79
CA LEU A 290 13.79 8.58 -13.68
C LEU A 290 12.89 9.74 -14.10
N GLU A 291 12.10 9.60 -15.19
CA GLU A 291 11.14 10.63 -15.63
C GLU A 291 10.08 10.96 -14.57
N ALA A 292 9.75 10.03 -13.66
CA ALA A 292 8.84 10.27 -12.55
C ALA A 292 9.50 11.08 -11.40
N VAL A 293 10.83 11.01 -11.26
CA VAL A 293 11.58 11.60 -10.14
C VAL A 293 12.47 12.79 -10.49
N MET A 294 12.66 13.06 -11.79
CA MET A 294 13.36 14.24 -12.30
C MET A 294 12.71 14.74 -13.60
N ASP A 295 12.84 16.03 -13.91
CA ASP A 295 12.30 16.56 -15.17
C ASP A 295 13.09 16.08 -16.40
N SER A 296 12.42 16.09 -17.55
CA SER A 296 12.97 15.61 -18.82
C SER A 296 14.24 16.36 -19.27
N ALA A 297 14.41 17.63 -18.88
CA ALA A 297 15.61 18.40 -19.20
C ALA A 297 16.81 17.98 -18.36
N ARG A 298 16.60 17.57 -17.11
CA ARG A 298 17.62 16.96 -16.26
C ARG A 298 17.97 15.55 -16.72
N LEU A 299 16.99 14.73 -17.10
CA LEU A 299 17.26 13.39 -17.59
C LEU A 299 18.09 13.40 -18.88
N ARG A 300 17.77 14.30 -19.82
CA ARG A 300 18.60 14.52 -21.02
C ARG A 300 20.05 14.87 -20.64
N ARG A 301 20.25 15.82 -19.72
CA ARG A 301 21.58 16.20 -19.23
C ARG A 301 22.28 15.12 -18.41
N ALA A 302 21.55 14.15 -17.86
CA ALA A 302 22.12 12.99 -17.21
C ALA A 302 22.72 12.02 -18.23
N ARG A 303 22.03 11.79 -19.36
CA ARG A 303 22.51 10.97 -20.48
C ARG A 303 23.76 11.55 -21.16
N GLU A 304 23.92 12.87 -21.12
CA GLU A 304 25.09 13.57 -21.67
C GLU A 304 26.36 13.39 -20.80
N ILE A 305 26.24 12.87 -19.58
CA ILE A 305 27.41 12.60 -18.73
C ILE A 305 28.04 11.26 -19.20
N PRO A 306 29.30 11.26 -19.66
CA PRO A 306 29.95 10.03 -20.11
C PRO A 306 30.03 8.99 -19.00
N ALA A 307 29.80 7.71 -19.32
CA ALA A 307 29.87 6.61 -18.34
C ALA A 307 31.22 6.55 -17.60
N GLY A 308 32.33 6.90 -18.27
CA GLY A 308 33.66 6.99 -17.64
C GLY A 308 33.83 8.10 -16.60
N GLN A 309 32.83 8.98 -16.44
CA GLN A 309 32.77 9.99 -15.38
C GLN A 309 31.88 9.56 -14.21
N VAL A 310 31.34 8.33 -14.23
CA VAL A 310 30.63 7.74 -13.11
C VAL A 310 31.49 6.62 -12.53
N VAL A 311 31.87 6.76 -11.27
CA VAL A 311 32.63 5.75 -10.53
C VAL A 311 31.74 5.25 -9.41
N LEU A 312 31.42 3.96 -9.41
CA LEU A 312 30.69 3.30 -8.33
C LEU A 312 31.70 2.60 -7.42
N GLU A 313 31.75 3.02 -6.17
CA GLU A 313 32.59 2.43 -5.12
C GLU A 313 31.85 1.29 -4.42
N GLU A 314 30.53 1.41 -4.29
CA GLU A 314 29.62 0.41 -3.73
C GLU A 314 28.28 0.51 -4.46
N ALA A 315 27.67 -0.64 -4.80
CA ALA A 315 26.35 -0.69 -5.44
C ALA A 315 25.60 -1.94 -4.97
N SER A 316 25.17 -1.91 -3.71
CA SER A 316 24.38 -2.98 -3.09
C SER A 316 22.98 -2.47 -2.70
N LYS A 317 22.17 -3.34 -2.10
CA LYS A 317 20.84 -2.97 -1.60
C LYS A 317 20.91 -2.16 -0.31
N GLU A 318 22.01 -2.26 0.41
CA GLU A 318 22.26 -1.59 1.68
C GLU A 318 22.81 -0.18 1.47
N ALA A 319 23.71 -0.01 0.50
CA ALA A 319 24.29 1.29 0.16
C ALA A 319 24.74 1.35 -1.32
N VAL A 320 24.61 2.53 -1.90
CA VAL A 320 25.24 2.88 -3.18
C VAL A 320 26.09 4.12 -2.99
N ARG A 321 27.38 4.02 -3.26
CA ARG A 321 28.35 5.10 -3.06
C ARG A 321 29.22 5.26 -4.28
N GLY A 322 29.64 6.49 -4.54
CA GLY A 322 30.55 6.75 -5.62
C GLY A 322 30.69 8.22 -5.95
N ARG A 323 31.18 8.48 -7.15
CA ARG A 323 31.41 9.81 -7.68
C ARG A 323 30.83 9.95 -9.08
N VAL A 324 30.33 11.15 -9.37
CA VAL A 324 29.95 11.55 -10.72
C VAL A 324 30.66 12.86 -11.01
N LYS A 325 31.63 12.84 -11.94
CA LYS A 325 32.64 13.90 -12.08
C LYS A 325 33.38 14.10 -10.75
N ASP A 326 33.46 15.34 -10.26
CA ASP A 326 34.14 15.72 -9.02
C ASP A 326 33.22 15.70 -7.79
N TYR A 327 31.99 15.20 -7.93
CA TYR A 327 30.95 15.22 -6.92
C TYR A 327 30.72 13.83 -6.31
N GLY A 328 30.80 13.74 -4.99
CA GLY A 328 30.52 12.51 -4.23
C GLY A 328 29.04 12.30 -4.02
N PHE A 329 28.60 11.05 -4.03
CA PHE A 329 27.23 10.70 -3.65
C PHE A 329 27.18 9.43 -2.80
N ALA A 330 26.16 9.36 -1.95
CA ALA A 330 25.76 8.16 -1.23
C ALA A 330 24.23 8.06 -1.23
N ILE A 331 23.71 6.88 -1.53
CA ILE A 331 22.30 6.53 -1.45
C ILE A 331 22.22 5.36 -0.48
N TYR A 332 21.37 5.49 0.53
CA TYR A 332 21.09 4.45 1.52
C TYR A 332 19.64 4.02 1.35
N PRO A 333 19.34 2.99 0.55
CA PRO A 333 17.97 2.60 0.25
C PRO A 333 17.17 2.20 1.50
N VAL A 334 17.84 1.57 2.46
CA VAL A 334 17.24 1.11 3.72
C VAL A 334 16.87 2.27 4.63
N SER A 335 17.78 3.22 4.88
CA SER A 335 17.52 4.40 5.71
C SER A 335 16.84 5.55 4.95
N ARG A 336 16.59 5.37 3.65
CA ARG A 336 15.99 6.35 2.74
C ARG A 336 16.73 7.68 2.75
N GLU A 337 18.05 7.63 2.70
CA GLU A 337 18.88 8.82 2.69
C GLU A 337 19.61 8.96 1.35
N VAL A 338 19.62 10.16 0.80
CA VAL A 338 20.46 10.53 -0.34
C VAL A 338 21.34 11.69 0.08
N VAL A 339 22.64 11.52 -0.08
CA VAL A 339 23.66 12.52 0.18
C VAL A 339 24.39 12.80 -1.13
N HIS A 340 24.54 14.08 -1.47
CA HIS A 340 25.28 14.50 -2.65
C HIS A 340 25.78 15.95 -2.50
N ASP A 341 26.85 16.33 -3.17
CA ASP A 341 27.56 17.61 -2.95
C ASP A 341 27.56 18.54 -4.18
N CYS A 342 26.75 18.28 -5.22
CA CYS A 342 26.72 19.16 -6.40
C CYS A 342 25.80 20.40 -6.25
N GLY A 343 26.11 21.50 -6.95
CA GLY A 343 25.32 22.73 -6.87
C GLY A 343 23.87 22.63 -7.38
N ASP A 344 23.56 21.74 -8.33
CA ASP A 344 22.16 21.48 -8.79
C ASP A 344 21.36 20.71 -7.72
N TRP A 345 22.04 19.86 -6.95
CA TRP A 345 21.47 19.13 -5.83
C TRP A 345 21.14 20.05 -4.66
N GLY A 346 22.07 20.93 -4.26
CA GLY A 346 21.83 21.91 -3.20
C GLY A 346 20.60 22.80 -3.46
N LYS A 347 20.44 23.27 -4.71
CA LYS A 347 19.26 24.06 -5.13
C LYS A 347 17.97 23.23 -5.19
N GLY A 348 18.08 21.90 -5.25
CA GLY A 348 16.96 20.96 -5.37
C GLY A 348 16.48 20.35 -4.06
N LEU A 349 17.18 20.58 -2.94
CA LEU A 349 16.88 19.96 -1.63
C LEU A 349 15.45 20.22 -1.16
N GLY A 350 14.98 21.47 -1.23
CA GLY A 350 13.62 21.85 -0.81
C GLY A 350 12.50 21.23 -1.65
N GLN A 351 12.81 20.80 -2.87
CA GLN A 351 11.86 20.11 -3.76
C GLN A 351 12.09 18.59 -3.80
N ARG A 352 13.05 18.08 -3.03
CA ARG A 352 13.49 16.67 -3.02
C ARG A 352 13.66 16.12 -4.44
N ARG A 353 14.28 16.90 -5.33
CA ARG A 353 14.40 16.59 -6.76
C ARG A 353 15.80 16.07 -7.08
N LEU A 354 15.89 14.98 -7.83
CA LEU A 354 17.18 14.45 -8.28
C LEU A 354 17.84 15.40 -9.29
N CYS A 355 19.15 15.58 -9.16
CA CYS A 355 19.96 16.33 -10.12
C CYS A 355 20.38 15.44 -11.29
N LYS A 356 20.98 16.05 -12.33
CA LYS A 356 21.52 15.30 -13.48
C LYS A 356 22.62 14.29 -13.10
N HIS A 357 23.41 14.55 -12.07
CA HIS A 357 24.52 13.67 -11.67
C HIS A 357 24.00 12.39 -11.03
N LEU A 358 23.03 12.47 -10.11
CA LEU A 358 22.38 11.28 -9.56
C LEU A 358 21.60 10.51 -10.63
N GLY A 359 20.99 11.20 -11.60
CA GLY A 359 20.43 10.54 -12.77
C GLY A 359 21.47 9.73 -13.55
N ALA A 360 22.67 10.28 -13.77
CA ALA A 360 23.76 9.56 -14.44
C ALA A 360 24.29 8.38 -13.61
N ALA A 361 24.38 8.51 -12.29
CA ALA A 361 24.73 7.41 -11.39
C ALA A 361 23.71 6.26 -11.49
N LEU A 362 22.42 6.58 -11.44
CA LEU A 362 21.31 5.61 -11.53
C LEU A 362 21.24 4.92 -12.90
N LEU A 363 21.63 5.61 -13.97
CA LEU A 363 21.75 5.01 -15.31
C LEU A 363 22.96 4.09 -15.45
N ALA A 364 24.01 4.29 -14.65
CA ALA A 364 25.28 3.57 -14.77
C ALA A 364 25.44 2.38 -13.80
N MET A 365 24.60 2.29 -12.77
CA MET A 365 24.61 1.18 -11.80
C MET A 365 23.77 -0.02 -12.26
N PRO A 366 23.90 -1.20 -11.61
CA PRO A 366 23.09 -2.37 -11.95
C PRO A 366 21.59 -2.04 -11.99
N SER A 367 20.91 -2.52 -13.02
CA SER A 367 19.56 -2.09 -13.35
C SER A 367 18.55 -2.38 -12.24
N GLU A 368 18.80 -3.45 -11.48
CA GLU A 368 17.98 -3.92 -10.37
C GLU A 368 18.10 -2.97 -9.17
N VAL A 369 19.32 -2.56 -8.84
CA VAL A 369 19.60 -1.62 -7.74
C VAL A 369 19.01 -0.25 -8.06
N ALA A 370 19.20 0.22 -9.30
CA ALA A 370 18.62 1.48 -9.77
C ALA A 370 17.09 1.46 -9.72
N GLN A 371 16.46 0.37 -10.16
CA GLN A 371 15.01 0.21 -10.12
C GLN A 371 14.45 0.25 -8.70
N GLU A 372 15.05 -0.49 -7.76
CA GLU A 372 14.59 -0.50 -6.35
C GLU A 372 14.64 0.90 -5.71
N ILE A 373 15.73 1.64 -5.95
CA ILE A 373 15.88 3.02 -5.45
C ILE A 373 14.82 3.93 -6.07
N LEU A 374 14.64 3.85 -7.38
CA LEU A 374 13.74 4.73 -8.12
C LEU A 374 12.27 4.45 -7.81
N GLU A 375 11.88 3.18 -7.70
CA GLU A 375 10.52 2.78 -7.30
C GLU A 375 10.22 3.26 -5.87
N SER A 376 11.20 3.19 -4.96
CA SER A 376 11.05 3.70 -3.60
C SER A 376 10.94 5.24 -3.55
N LEU A 377 11.72 5.95 -4.38
CA LEU A 377 11.65 7.42 -4.53
C LEU A 377 10.36 7.89 -5.23
N GLU A 378 9.82 7.10 -6.15
CA GLU A 378 8.54 7.37 -6.80
C GLU A 378 7.38 7.12 -5.84
N ALA A 379 7.42 6.02 -5.09
CA ALA A 379 6.37 5.63 -4.15
C ALA A 379 6.19 6.63 -3.00
N ASP A 380 7.29 7.07 -2.37
CA ASP A 380 7.23 8.05 -1.29
C ASP A 380 8.52 8.87 -1.17
N ARG A 381 8.70 9.79 -2.11
CA ARG A 381 9.83 10.74 -2.08
C ARG A 381 9.91 11.57 -0.81
N MET A 382 8.78 11.78 -0.14
CA MET A 382 8.73 12.65 1.02
C MET A 382 9.25 11.95 2.29
N ALA A 383 9.27 10.62 2.30
CA ALA A 383 9.95 9.83 3.33
C ALA A 383 11.48 9.76 3.16
N TRP A 384 12.01 10.24 2.03
CA TRP A 384 13.45 10.27 1.81
C TRP A 384 14.08 11.57 2.36
N THR A 385 15.22 11.41 3.01
CA THR A 385 16.03 12.51 3.52
C THR A 385 17.08 12.88 2.47
N PHE A 386 17.01 14.10 1.95
CA PHE A 386 17.96 14.63 0.98
C PHE A 386 18.91 15.55 1.74
N ARG A 387 20.21 15.22 1.78
CA ARG A 387 21.23 16.02 2.47
C ARG A 387 22.32 16.45 1.50
N THR A 388 22.92 17.59 1.78
CA THR A 388 24.24 17.90 1.25
C THR A 388 25.30 17.41 2.22
N VAL A 389 26.51 17.15 1.73
CA VAL A 389 27.66 17.02 2.63
C VAL A 389 27.86 18.38 3.30
N GLU A 390 27.82 18.45 4.62
CA GLU A 390 28.14 19.69 5.34
C GLU A 390 29.66 19.94 5.26
N GLY A 391 30.04 21.05 4.62
CA GLY A 391 31.41 21.55 4.60
C GLY A 391 32.27 21.10 3.41
N ARG A 392 32.58 22.06 2.53
CA ARG A 392 33.97 22.28 2.05
C ARG A 392 34.35 23.70 2.41
#